data_AF-A0A0G0VES9-F1
#
_entry.id   AF-A0A0G0VES9-F1
#
_cell.length_a   1.000
_cell.length_b   1.000
_cell.length_c   1.000
_cell.angle_alpha   90.00
_cell.angle_beta   90.00
_cell.angle_gamma   90.00
#
_symmetry.space_group_name_H-M   'P 1'
#
loop_
_entity.id
_entity.type
_entity.pdbx_description
1 polymer ?
#
loop_
_entity_poly.entity_id
_entity_poly.type
_entity_poly.pdbx_seq_one_letter_code
_entity_poly.pdbx_strand_id
1 'polypeptide(L)'
;MTRRIKISDQTMAELHTLADQGTKESIKEIERIIESAKNDDEKGIAMAALSEARFHYYCPENEEEEHDYELCGLIAKHENVFYKNIMELENLERDLLHAKLNEEVHAKVMEKTKKEEWKYNCIPDIALIIESRMSNIKKEIVYDEEWIAQAKFLVKAEKYKENLSEVLEFISEDIDFEEDDDYDDCDDDCDCRDCMSETY
;
A
#
# COMPACT_ATOMS: atom_id res chain seq x y z
N MET A 1 34.92 -21.86 22.89
CA MET A 1 35.29 -20.57 23.50
C MET A 1 34.80 -19.46 22.60
N THR A 2 33.63 -18.89 22.89
CA THR A 2 33.08 -17.76 22.15
C THR A 2 33.80 -16.50 22.64
N ARG A 3 34.71 -15.95 21.84
CA ARG A 3 35.30 -14.64 22.12
C ARG A 3 34.18 -13.61 21.89
N ARG A 4 33.55 -13.12 22.97
CA ARG A 4 32.83 -11.85 22.93
C ARG A 4 33.87 -10.77 22.67
N ILE A 5 33.89 -10.25 21.44
CA ILE A 5 34.70 -9.09 21.10
C ILE A 5 33.90 -7.89 21.58
N LYS A 6 34.48 -7.10 22.49
CA LYS A 6 33.88 -5.85 22.96
C LYS A 6 33.96 -4.84 21.83
N ILE A 7 32.82 -4.30 21.45
CA ILE A 7 32.74 -3.01 20.76
C ILE A 7 33.46 -1.99 21.65
N SER A 8 34.25 -1.11 21.05
CA SER A 8 34.93 -0.08 21.84
C SER A 8 33.87 0.85 22.43
N ASP A 9 33.94 1.14 23.74
CA ASP A 9 32.99 2.04 24.41
C ASP A 9 32.94 3.42 23.73
N GLN A 10 34.02 3.79 23.03
CA GLN A 10 34.14 5.00 22.23
C GLN A 10 33.28 4.97 20.96
N THR A 11 33.22 3.84 20.25
CA THR A 11 32.37 3.66 19.05
C THR A 11 30.89 3.68 19.43
N MET A 12 30.51 3.12 20.58
CA MET A 12 29.11 3.21 21.03
C MET A 12 28.70 4.63 21.41
N ALA A 13 29.56 5.36 22.13
CA ALA A 13 29.29 6.75 22.49
C ALA A 13 29.18 7.65 21.24
N GLU A 14 29.99 7.39 20.22
CA GLU A 14 29.93 8.08 18.93
C GLU A 14 28.63 7.77 18.18
N LEU A 15 28.22 6.50 18.10
CA LEU A 15 26.95 6.10 17.48
C LEU A 15 25.74 6.73 18.14
N HIS A 16 25.69 6.77 19.48
CA HIS A 16 24.61 7.46 20.20
C HIS A 16 24.57 8.96 19.90
N THR A 17 25.74 9.62 19.87
CA THR A 17 25.81 11.06 19.55
C THR A 17 25.33 11.33 18.12
N LEU A 18 25.68 10.47 17.16
CA LEU A 18 25.23 10.59 15.78
C LEU A 18 23.73 10.31 15.66
N ALA A 19 23.21 9.34 16.41
CA ALA A 19 21.78 9.04 16.45
C ALA A 19 20.97 10.23 16.95
N ASP A 20 21.34 10.79 18.11
CA ASP A 20 20.67 11.94 18.72
C ASP A 20 20.68 13.19 17.83
N GLN A 21 21.72 13.35 17.00
CA GLN A 21 21.80 14.49 16.08
C GLN A 21 20.74 14.44 14.99
N GLY A 22 20.35 13.25 14.52
CA GLY A 22 19.30 13.10 13.52
C GLY A 22 19.49 13.93 12.25
N THR A 23 20.72 14.11 11.77
CA THR A 23 20.99 14.89 10.54
C THR A 23 21.32 13.99 9.34
N LYS A 24 21.19 14.52 8.13
CA LYS A 24 21.59 13.83 6.89
C LYS A 24 23.06 13.42 6.91
N GLU A 25 23.93 14.24 7.51
CA GLU A 25 25.35 13.95 7.69
C GLU A 25 25.57 12.82 8.70
N SER A 26 24.84 12.84 9.83
CA SER A 26 24.93 11.80 10.86
C SER A 26 24.48 10.45 10.32
N ILE A 27 23.37 10.40 9.56
CA ILE A 27 22.88 9.20 8.87
C ILE A 27 23.97 8.62 7.95
N LYS A 28 24.59 9.45 7.11
CA LYS A 28 25.67 9.03 6.19
C LYS A 28 26.92 8.55 6.91
N GLU A 29 27.22 9.06 8.09
CA GLU A 29 28.34 8.58 8.90
C GLU A 29 28.02 7.21 9.50
N ILE A 30 26.82 7.02 10.04
CA ILE A 30 26.38 5.72 10.58
C ILE A 30 26.35 4.66 9.48
N GLU A 31 25.87 4.98 8.27
CA GLU A 31 25.90 4.06 7.11
C GLU A 31 27.34 3.62 6.77
N ARG A 32 28.30 4.55 6.78
CA ARG A 32 29.71 4.23 6.59
C ARG A 32 30.25 3.34 7.71
N ILE A 33 29.83 3.56 8.96
CA ILE A 33 30.20 2.69 10.08
C ILE A 33 29.65 1.27 9.86
N ILE A 34 28.39 1.12 9.43
CA ILE A 34 27.76 -0.18 9.11
C ILE A 34 28.55 -0.93 8.03
N GLU A 35 28.95 -0.24 6.95
CA GLU A 35 29.73 -0.84 5.87
C GLU A 35 31.13 -1.30 6.32
N SER A 36 31.73 -0.56 7.26
CA SER A 36 33.05 -0.86 7.81
C SER A 36 33.05 -1.86 8.97
N ALA A 37 31.87 -2.22 9.49
CA ALA A 37 31.70 -3.11 10.64
C ALA A 37 32.27 -4.51 10.35
N LYS A 38 33.02 -5.06 11.30
CA LYS A 38 33.76 -6.31 11.10
C LYS A 38 33.00 -7.55 11.57
N ASN A 39 31.95 -7.35 12.36
CA ASN A 39 31.13 -8.41 12.92
C ASN A 39 29.65 -8.01 13.01
N ASP A 40 28.80 -9.01 13.17
CA ASP A 40 27.34 -8.84 13.17
C ASP A 40 26.84 -8.05 14.39
N ASP A 41 27.53 -8.14 15.55
CA ASP A 41 27.15 -7.41 16.77
C ASP A 41 27.36 -5.89 16.57
N GLU A 42 28.51 -5.48 16.02
CA GLU A 42 28.81 -4.09 15.65
C GLU A 42 27.83 -3.58 14.61
N LYS A 43 27.55 -4.40 13.59
CA LYS A 43 26.60 -4.06 12.54
C LYS A 43 25.19 -3.85 13.09
N GLY A 44 24.74 -4.74 13.98
CA GLY A 44 23.43 -4.64 14.62
C GLY A 44 23.27 -3.37 15.47
N ILE A 45 24.31 -2.99 16.22
CA ILE A 45 24.29 -1.76 17.03
C ILE A 45 24.31 -0.52 16.15
N ALA A 46 25.12 -0.50 15.09
CA ALA A 46 25.13 0.61 14.14
C ALA A 46 23.81 0.71 13.36
N MET A 47 23.15 -0.41 13.03
CA MET A 47 21.81 -0.43 12.45
C MET A 47 20.74 0.13 13.39
N ALA A 48 20.82 -0.17 14.70
CA ALA A 48 19.92 0.42 15.69
C ALA A 48 20.10 1.94 15.78
N ALA A 49 21.35 2.41 15.84
CA ALA A 49 21.66 3.84 15.82
C ALA A 49 21.20 4.52 14.53
N LEU A 50 21.30 3.85 13.37
CA LEU A 50 20.80 4.35 12.10
C LEU A 50 19.28 4.55 12.12
N SER A 51 18.54 3.58 12.67
CA SER A 51 17.09 3.67 12.80
C SER A 51 16.67 4.86 13.68
N GLU A 52 17.35 5.04 14.83
CA GLU A 52 17.14 6.18 15.72
C GLU A 52 17.48 7.52 15.05
N ALA A 53 18.62 7.60 14.34
CA ALA A 53 18.99 8.78 13.57
C ALA A 53 17.95 9.16 12.50
N ARG A 54 17.44 8.16 11.78
CA ARG A 54 16.41 8.34 10.75
C ARG A 54 15.08 8.78 11.36
N PHE A 55 14.68 8.19 12.48
CA PHE A 55 13.50 8.64 13.23
C PHE A 55 13.61 10.13 13.59
N HIS A 56 14.74 10.55 14.16
CA HIS A 56 14.95 11.96 14.49
C HIS A 56 14.97 12.87 13.26
N TYR A 57 15.61 12.46 12.17
CA TYR A 57 15.69 13.24 10.94
C TYR A 57 14.31 13.46 10.29
N TYR A 58 13.48 12.40 10.24
CA TYR A 58 12.16 12.45 9.61
C TYR A 58 11.06 12.97 10.55
N CYS A 59 11.32 13.08 11.84
CA CYS A 59 10.38 13.71 12.78
C CYS A 59 10.07 15.15 12.33
N PRO A 60 8.77 15.53 12.23
CA PRO A 60 8.40 16.88 11.86
C PRO A 60 8.75 17.88 12.97
N GLU A 61 9.39 19.00 12.62
CA GLU A 61 9.81 20.03 13.57
C GLU A 61 8.88 21.26 13.57
N ASN A 62 7.95 21.32 12.62
CA ASN A 62 7.03 22.44 12.43
C ASN A 62 5.75 22.00 11.70
N GLU A 63 4.73 22.87 11.68
CA GLU A 63 3.41 22.58 11.09
C GLU A 63 3.47 22.24 9.58
N GLU A 64 4.41 22.83 8.83
CA GLU A 64 4.56 22.53 7.40
C GLU A 64 5.15 21.13 7.19
N GLU A 65 6.12 20.74 8.02
CA GLU A 65 6.65 19.38 8.01
C GLU A 65 5.65 18.35 8.53
N GLU A 66 4.83 18.70 9.52
CA GLU A 66 3.76 17.82 10.02
C GLU A 66 2.74 17.54 8.91
N HIS A 67 2.31 18.57 8.17
CA HIS A 67 1.45 18.39 7.00
C HIS A 67 2.10 17.50 5.93
N ASP A 68 3.37 17.74 5.61
CA ASP A 68 4.07 16.92 4.61
C ASP A 68 4.25 15.46 5.09
N TYR A 69 4.49 15.25 6.39
CA TYR A 69 4.60 13.92 7.00
C TYR A 69 3.29 13.13 6.90
N GLU A 70 2.16 13.76 7.22
CA GLU A 70 0.82 13.18 7.05
C GLU A 70 0.53 12.86 5.58
N LEU A 71 0.88 13.78 4.68
CA LEU A 71 0.72 13.58 3.24
C LEU A 71 1.55 12.39 2.72
N CYS A 72 2.76 12.18 3.24
CA CYS A 72 3.56 10.99 2.95
C CYS A 72 2.84 9.70 3.36
N GLY A 73 2.17 9.70 4.51
CA GLY A 73 1.33 8.57 4.96
C GLY A 73 0.19 8.27 4.00
N LEU A 74 -0.54 9.32 3.57
CA LEU A 74 -1.62 9.17 2.59
C LEU A 74 -1.12 8.66 1.23
N ILE A 75 0.04 9.13 0.77
CA ILE A 75 0.67 8.63 -0.47
C ILE A 75 0.93 7.13 -0.38
N ALA A 76 1.48 6.65 0.72
CA ALA A 76 1.73 5.21 0.88
C ALA A 76 0.46 4.36 0.91
N LYS A 77 -0.60 4.88 1.56
CA LYS A 77 -1.90 4.20 1.55
C LYS A 77 -2.43 4.07 0.12
N HIS A 78 -2.42 5.15 -0.65
CA HIS A 78 -2.83 5.10 -2.06
C HIS A 78 -1.92 4.23 -2.92
N GLU A 79 -0.60 4.23 -2.70
CA GLU A 79 0.31 3.32 -3.40
C GLU A 79 -0.02 1.85 -3.09
N ASN A 80 -0.35 1.53 -1.84
CA ASN A 80 -0.77 0.18 -1.45
C ASN A 80 -2.07 -0.24 -2.16
N VAL A 81 -3.10 0.61 -2.14
CA VAL A 81 -4.37 0.38 -2.84
C VAL A 81 -4.14 0.23 -4.35
N PHE A 82 -3.31 1.09 -4.95
CA PHE A 82 -2.94 1.01 -6.36
C PHE A 82 -2.32 -0.35 -6.71
N TYR A 83 -1.35 -0.84 -5.92
CA TYR A 83 -0.74 -2.15 -6.18
C TYR A 83 -1.71 -3.31 -5.92
N LYS A 84 -2.57 -3.23 -4.89
CA LYS A 84 -3.65 -4.19 -4.66
C LYS A 84 -4.59 -4.27 -5.87
N ASN A 85 -5.00 -3.12 -6.41
CA ASN A 85 -5.85 -3.02 -7.58
C ASN A 85 -5.20 -3.60 -8.84
N ILE A 86 -3.89 -3.39 -9.03
CA ILE A 86 -3.14 -4.05 -10.12
C ILE A 86 -3.19 -5.58 -9.98
N MET A 87 -2.90 -6.11 -8.79
CA MET A 87 -2.94 -7.56 -8.55
C MET A 87 -4.35 -8.13 -8.72
N GLU A 88 -5.37 -7.43 -8.23
CA GLU A 88 -6.78 -7.82 -8.41
C GLU A 88 -7.16 -7.85 -9.89
N LEU A 89 -6.70 -6.88 -10.67
CA LEU A 89 -6.94 -6.84 -12.12
C LEU A 89 -6.32 -8.06 -12.82
N GLU A 90 -5.08 -8.44 -12.49
CA GLU A 90 -4.43 -9.64 -13.04
C GLU A 90 -5.19 -10.94 -12.68
N ASN A 91 -5.74 -11.01 -11.47
CA ASN A 91 -6.56 -12.14 -11.04
C ASN A 91 -7.87 -12.21 -11.84
N LEU A 92 -8.56 -11.08 -12.02
CA LEU A 92 -9.79 -11.01 -12.81
C LEU A 92 -9.56 -11.34 -14.28
N GLU A 93 -8.42 -10.95 -14.86
CA GLU A 93 -8.05 -11.35 -16.22
C GLU A 93 -7.93 -12.88 -16.36
N ARG A 94 -7.37 -13.53 -15.35
CA ARG A 94 -7.28 -15.00 -15.30
C ARG A 94 -8.65 -15.65 -15.12
N ASP A 95 -9.50 -15.10 -14.27
CA ASP A 95 -10.85 -15.62 -14.06
C ASP A 95 -11.72 -15.46 -15.31
N LEU A 96 -11.58 -14.34 -16.04
CA LEU A 96 -12.24 -14.14 -17.32
C LEU A 96 -11.79 -15.17 -18.36
N LEU A 97 -10.48 -15.48 -18.40
CA LEU A 97 -9.96 -16.54 -19.25
C LEU A 97 -10.55 -17.91 -18.88
N HIS A 98 -10.64 -18.23 -17.58
CA HIS A 98 -11.26 -19.46 -17.11
C HIS A 98 -12.75 -19.53 -17.48
N ALA A 99 -13.49 -18.43 -17.35
CA ALA A 99 -14.90 -18.36 -17.74
C ALA A 99 -15.05 -18.68 -19.24
N LYS A 100 -14.25 -18.05 -20.10
CA LYS A 100 -14.24 -18.29 -21.55
C LYS A 100 -13.93 -19.75 -21.90
N LEU A 101 -12.93 -20.34 -21.27
CA LEU A 101 -12.60 -21.76 -21.48
C LEU A 101 -13.72 -22.69 -21.02
N ASN A 102 -14.37 -22.40 -19.89
CA ASN A 102 -15.50 -23.19 -19.42
C ASN A 102 -16.71 -23.06 -20.36
N GLU A 103 -16.94 -21.88 -20.95
CA GLU A 103 -17.97 -21.67 -21.95
C GLU A 103 -17.74 -22.54 -23.20
N GLU A 104 -16.50 -22.59 -23.69
CA GLU A 104 -16.12 -23.45 -24.82
C GLU A 104 -16.35 -24.93 -24.52
N VAL A 105 -15.94 -25.39 -23.33
CA VAL A 105 -16.17 -26.77 -22.88
C VAL A 105 -17.67 -27.05 -22.77
N HIS A 106 -18.44 -26.12 -22.18
CA HIS A 106 -19.89 -26.25 -22.04
C HIS A 106 -20.56 -26.39 -23.41
N ALA A 107 -20.19 -25.56 -24.38
CA ALA A 107 -20.69 -25.68 -25.76
C ALA A 107 -20.45 -27.07 -26.34
N LYS A 108 -19.25 -27.63 -26.15
CA LYS A 108 -18.91 -29.00 -26.59
C LYS A 108 -19.69 -30.10 -25.87
N VAL A 109 -20.01 -29.91 -24.60
CA VAL A 109 -20.89 -30.83 -23.84
C VAL A 109 -22.30 -30.78 -24.41
N MET A 110 -22.83 -29.59 -24.67
CA MET A 110 -24.19 -29.39 -25.19
C MET A 110 -24.37 -29.92 -26.61
N GLU A 111 -23.34 -29.85 -27.46
CA GLU A 111 -23.31 -30.49 -28.78
C GLU A 111 -23.56 -32.02 -28.68
N LYS A 112 -23.03 -32.68 -27.63
CA LYS A 112 -23.11 -34.14 -27.44
C LYS A 112 -24.36 -34.59 -26.70
N THR A 113 -24.69 -33.94 -25.59
CA THR A 113 -25.63 -34.49 -24.60
C THR A 113 -27.03 -33.89 -24.68
N LYS A 114 -27.20 -32.72 -25.32
CA LYS A 114 -28.48 -32.04 -25.65
C LYS A 114 -29.56 -32.06 -24.54
N LYS A 115 -29.14 -32.10 -23.27
CA LYS A 115 -30.05 -32.08 -22.13
C LYS A 115 -30.59 -30.68 -21.91
N GLU A 116 -31.91 -30.52 -21.91
CA GLU A 116 -32.58 -29.23 -21.75
C GLU A 116 -32.21 -28.54 -20.42
N GLU A 117 -32.12 -29.31 -19.34
CA GLU A 117 -31.72 -28.88 -18.00
C GLU A 117 -30.33 -28.21 -17.94
N TRP A 118 -29.46 -28.50 -18.90
CA TRP A 118 -28.09 -27.97 -18.94
C TRP A 118 -27.95 -26.77 -19.87
N LYS A 119 -29.03 -26.34 -20.54
CA LYS A 119 -28.99 -25.13 -21.38
C LYS A 119 -28.83 -23.85 -20.57
N TYR A 120 -29.26 -23.87 -19.31
CA TYR A 120 -29.10 -22.72 -18.43
C TYR A 120 -27.68 -22.74 -17.87
N ASN A 121 -26.84 -21.87 -18.42
CA ASN A 121 -25.44 -21.73 -18.06
C ASN A 121 -25.20 -20.30 -17.58
N CYS A 122 -24.68 -20.15 -16.36
CA CYS A 122 -24.39 -18.84 -15.76
C CYS A 122 -23.00 -18.29 -16.14
N ILE A 123 -22.19 -19.03 -16.90
CA ILE A 123 -20.84 -18.58 -17.30
C ILE A 123 -20.85 -17.21 -18.02
N PRO A 124 -21.77 -16.91 -18.95
CA PRO A 124 -21.83 -15.59 -19.58
C PRO A 124 -22.11 -14.46 -18.57
N ASP A 125 -22.99 -14.70 -17.60
CA ASP A 125 -23.33 -13.73 -16.56
C ASP A 125 -22.11 -13.47 -15.65
N ILE A 126 -21.38 -14.54 -15.29
CA ILE A 126 -20.13 -14.44 -14.54
C ILE A 126 -19.09 -13.62 -15.31
N ALA A 127 -18.93 -13.86 -16.62
CA ALA A 127 -17.99 -13.11 -17.45
C ALA A 127 -18.33 -11.61 -17.50
N LEU A 128 -19.61 -11.26 -17.61
CA LEU A 128 -20.06 -9.86 -17.57
C LEU A 128 -19.76 -9.18 -16.22
N ILE A 129 -19.96 -9.88 -15.11
CA ILE A 129 -19.62 -9.36 -13.77
C ILE A 129 -18.11 -9.10 -13.67
N ILE A 130 -17.28 -10.05 -14.14
CA ILE A 130 -15.83 -9.90 -14.15
C ILE A 130 -15.41 -8.69 -15.00
N GLU A 131 -15.94 -8.57 -16.22
CA GLU A 131 -15.62 -7.44 -17.12
C GLU A 131 -16.03 -6.09 -16.52
N SER A 132 -17.20 -6.02 -15.88
CA SER A 132 -17.65 -4.82 -15.17
C SER A 132 -16.70 -4.45 -14.03
N ARG A 133 -16.30 -5.43 -13.21
CA ARG A 133 -15.37 -5.21 -12.09
C ARG A 133 -13.99 -4.76 -12.57
N MET A 134 -13.47 -5.39 -13.62
CA MET A 134 -12.22 -4.97 -14.27
C MET A 134 -12.31 -3.52 -14.78
N SER A 135 -13.45 -3.12 -15.35
CA SER A 135 -13.62 -1.74 -15.82
C SER A 135 -13.61 -0.71 -14.68
N ASN A 136 -14.11 -1.06 -13.50
CA ASN A 136 -14.10 -0.17 -12.34
C ASN A 136 -12.68 -0.04 -11.77
N ILE A 137 -12.01 -1.17 -11.55
CA ILE A 137 -10.62 -1.19 -11.06
C ILE A 137 -9.69 -0.43 -12.00
N LYS A 138 -9.86 -0.54 -13.32
CA LYS A 138 -9.06 0.25 -14.28
C LYS A 138 -9.24 1.76 -14.13
N LYS A 139 -10.44 2.23 -13.77
CA LYS A 139 -10.67 3.66 -13.51
C LYS A 139 -10.02 4.09 -12.20
N GLU A 140 -10.12 3.26 -11.17
CA GLU A 140 -9.48 3.50 -9.87
C GLU A 140 -7.96 3.58 -10.00
N ILE A 141 -7.33 2.65 -10.71
CA ILE A 141 -5.88 2.67 -10.99
C ILE A 141 -5.45 4.00 -11.63
N VAL A 142 -6.20 4.48 -12.64
CA VAL A 142 -5.89 5.75 -13.31
C VAL A 142 -6.06 6.94 -12.36
N TYR A 143 -7.10 6.92 -11.51
CA TYR A 143 -7.31 7.94 -10.51
C TYR A 143 -6.18 7.95 -9.48
N ASP A 144 -5.84 6.79 -8.91
CA ASP A 144 -4.78 6.64 -7.91
C ASP A 144 -3.42 7.07 -8.47
N GLU A 145 -3.10 6.70 -9.72
CA GLU A 145 -1.86 7.13 -10.37
C GLU A 145 -1.73 8.66 -10.42
N GLU A 146 -2.79 9.35 -10.85
CA GLU A 146 -2.80 10.82 -10.89
C GLU A 146 -2.81 11.42 -9.49
N TRP A 147 -3.61 10.86 -8.57
CA TRP A 147 -3.69 11.31 -7.18
C TRP A 147 -2.32 11.24 -6.50
N ILE A 148 -1.62 10.10 -6.62
CA ILE A 148 -0.27 9.88 -6.07
C ILE A 148 0.71 10.88 -6.66
N ALA A 149 0.65 11.11 -7.98
CA ALA A 149 1.52 12.07 -8.65
C ALA A 149 1.31 13.48 -8.08
N GLN A 150 0.06 13.94 -7.99
CA GLN A 150 -0.27 15.27 -7.46
C GLN A 150 0.11 15.39 -5.98
N ALA A 151 -0.16 14.38 -5.17
CA ALA A 151 0.21 14.36 -3.75
C ALA A 151 1.74 14.49 -3.57
N LYS A 152 2.54 13.77 -4.37
CA LYS A 152 4.02 13.91 -4.35
C LYS A 152 4.49 15.32 -4.72
N PHE A 153 3.78 16.04 -5.59
CA PHE A 153 4.09 17.44 -5.91
C PHE A 153 3.76 18.41 -4.76
N LEU A 154 2.80 18.06 -3.90
CA LEU A 154 2.38 18.89 -2.78
C LEU A 154 3.33 18.81 -1.58
N VAL A 155 4.06 17.70 -1.42
CA VAL A 155 5.16 17.60 -0.44
C VAL A 155 6.19 18.68 -0.76
N LYS A 156 6.59 19.48 0.23
CA LYS A 156 7.53 20.58 0.02
C LYS A 156 8.90 20.30 0.59
N ALA A 157 8.96 19.76 1.81
CA ALA A 157 10.19 19.48 2.53
C ALA A 157 11.02 18.44 1.78
N GLU A 158 12.28 18.81 1.48
CA GLU A 158 13.17 17.98 0.66
C GLU A 158 13.47 16.64 1.31
N LYS A 159 13.56 16.60 2.65
CA LYS A 159 13.81 15.36 3.41
C LYS A 159 12.78 14.27 3.13
N TYR A 160 11.52 14.64 2.87
CA TYR A 160 10.46 13.68 2.58
C TYR A 160 10.35 13.31 1.10
N LYS A 161 10.79 14.18 0.19
CA LYS A 161 10.81 13.91 -1.26
C LYS A 161 11.84 12.87 -1.68
N GLU A 162 13.06 13.00 -1.14
CA GLU A 162 14.19 12.16 -1.56
C GLU A 162 13.99 10.70 -1.15
N ASN A 163 13.38 10.46 0.01
CA ASN A 163 13.36 9.16 0.67
C ASN A 163 11.98 8.79 1.23
N LEU A 164 10.92 8.96 0.43
CA LEU A 164 9.54 8.70 0.86
C LEU A 164 9.41 7.33 1.56
N SER A 165 9.99 6.27 1.00
CA SER A 165 9.96 4.92 1.57
C SER A 165 10.55 4.81 2.98
N GLU A 166 11.56 5.62 3.31
CA GLU A 166 12.15 5.60 4.65
C GLU A 166 11.27 6.35 5.67
N VAL A 167 10.55 7.40 5.24
CA VAL A 167 9.57 8.09 6.10
C VAL A 167 8.46 7.13 6.51
N LEU A 168 8.04 6.24 5.60
CA LEU A 168 6.99 5.26 5.85
C LEU A 168 7.35 4.22 6.90
N GLU A 169 8.63 3.98 7.18
CA GLU A 169 9.05 3.09 8.28
C GLU A 169 8.67 3.65 9.66
N PHE A 170 8.44 4.97 9.75
CA PHE A 170 8.18 5.67 11.00
C PHE A 170 6.76 6.23 11.12
N ILE A 171 6.02 6.30 10.01
CA ILE A 171 4.60 6.63 10.01
C ILE A 171 3.86 5.42 10.62
N SER A 172 3.30 5.61 11.81
CA SER A 172 2.53 4.56 12.49
C SER A 172 1.36 4.13 11.61
N GLU A 173 1.13 2.83 11.53
CA GLU A 173 -0.07 2.23 10.92
C GLU A 173 -1.38 2.76 11.55
N ASP A 174 -1.30 3.44 12.71
CA ASP A 174 -2.40 4.11 13.42
C ASP A 174 -3.01 5.32 12.69
N ILE A 175 -2.66 5.58 11.43
CA ILE A 175 -3.54 6.31 10.51
C ILE A 175 -4.71 5.35 10.17
N ASP A 176 -5.50 5.03 11.21
CA ASP A 176 -6.83 4.42 11.16
C ASP A 176 -7.76 5.45 10.50
N PHE A 177 -7.56 5.70 9.22
CA PHE A 177 -8.70 5.91 8.36
C PHE A 177 -9.27 4.50 8.17
N GLU A 178 -10.17 4.14 9.09
CA GLU A 178 -11.14 3.06 8.90
C GLU A 178 -11.46 3.06 7.40
N GLU A 179 -11.20 1.94 6.73
CA GLU A 179 -11.91 1.67 5.48
C GLU A 179 -13.38 1.75 5.90
N ASP A 180 -13.98 2.92 5.73
CA ASP A 180 -15.43 3.11 5.71
C ASP A 180 -15.91 2.25 4.53
N ASP A 181 -15.95 0.95 4.79
CA ASP A 181 -16.79 -0.05 4.14
C ASP A 181 -18.27 0.21 4.50
N ASP A 182 -18.59 1.40 5.01
CA ASP A 182 -19.89 2.07 4.94
C ASP A 182 -20.26 2.43 3.48
N TYR A 183 -19.97 1.54 2.53
CA TYR A 183 -20.97 1.26 1.51
C TYR A 183 -22.14 0.63 2.25
N ASP A 184 -22.94 1.55 2.82
CA ASP A 184 -24.30 1.35 3.29
C ASP A 184 -24.90 0.27 2.41
N ASP A 185 -24.94 -0.92 3.01
CA ASP A 185 -25.89 -1.97 2.71
C ASP A 185 -27.19 -1.19 2.62
N CYS A 186 -27.59 -0.87 1.38
CA CYS A 186 -28.95 -0.45 1.12
C CYS A 186 -29.74 -1.69 1.51
N ASP A 187 -30.06 -1.78 2.80
CA ASP A 187 -30.99 -2.71 3.37
C ASP A 187 -32.17 -2.67 2.40
N ASP A 188 -32.34 -3.80 1.72
CA ASP A 188 -33.35 -4.08 0.69
C ASP A 188 -34.78 -4.08 1.30
N ASP A 189 -34.94 -3.38 2.44
CA ASP A 189 -36.10 -3.18 3.29
C ASP A 189 -36.37 -1.68 3.54
N CYS A 190 -35.82 -0.73 2.75
CA CYS A 190 -36.50 0.57 2.64
C CYS A 190 -37.82 0.38 1.87
N ASP A 191 -38.86 0.05 2.63
CA ASP A 191 -40.26 0.37 2.38
C ASP A 191 -40.41 1.92 2.31
N CYS A 192 -39.74 2.53 1.34
CA CYS A 192 -39.84 3.92 0.94
C CYS A 192 -41.18 4.11 0.21
N ARG A 193 -42.28 3.77 0.88
CA ARG A 193 -43.68 3.99 0.46
C ARG A 193 -44.16 5.43 0.65
N ASP A 194 -43.25 6.36 0.98
CA ASP A 194 -43.54 7.78 1.16
C ASP A 194 -42.92 8.71 0.10
N CYS A 195 -42.36 8.18 -0.99
CA CYS A 195 -42.04 8.98 -2.19
C CYS A 195 -43.23 9.15 -3.15
N MET A 196 -44.46 9.01 -2.64
CA MET A 196 -45.67 9.30 -3.40
C MET A 196 -45.83 10.81 -3.58
N SER A 197 -45.87 11.19 -4.84
CA SER A 197 -46.82 12.15 -5.41
C SER A 197 -46.79 13.59 -4.84
N GLU A 198 -46.30 14.51 -5.64
CA GLU A 198 -47.14 15.49 -6.36
C GLU A 198 -46.24 16.58 -6.95
N THR A 199 -46.06 16.57 -8.27
CA THR A 199 -45.94 17.82 -9.02
C THR A 199 -46.28 17.59 -10.49
N TYR A 200 -47.48 18.08 -10.83
CA TYR A 200 -48.11 18.31 -12.14
C TYR A 200 -48.73 17.12 -12.88
#